data_AF-A0A5D3K547-F1
#
_entry.id   AF-A0A5D3K547-F1
#
_cell.length_a   1.000
_cell.length_b   1.000
_cell.length_c   1.000
_cell.angle_alpha   90.00
_cell.angle_beta   90.00
_cell.angle_gamma   90.00
#
_symmetry.space_group_name_H-M   'P 1'
#
loop_
_entity.id
_entity.type
_entity.pdbx_description
1 polymer ?
#
loop_
_entity_poly.entity_id
_entity_poly.type
_entity_poly.pdbx_seq_one_letter_code
_entity_poly.pdbx_strand_id
1 'polypeptide(L)'
;MIVRNQLQANMIMRKAFAALMLLIHLPGLSHADELAANLVVAVQGKVVVRRQAWTGTSPVVVGMVLRLGDFLASDGGGKASILCADLTLVTTGDLPAGVPCRPGGQPELRWNGARVAPARAASTDFPRLLSPRATDLMDGRPKMVWTAAAGVSSYQVSIEGPNFTWTSPALNGTEYVYPTSAPTLKAETDYQVVVRGGGRSSREEGAPGSGFRLLGTTRRTAVGDFERRIGKIPLTDQAHRFALGHLYASQRLLLMAISALGTPNDVAGLVFLGDLQLRLQRPDLAIEAFRGAVSIVSADDLENGAYARKTLARLLLGTDDAQARKLLNEASQRYETLGDRDSLAEITRLLK
;
A
#
# COMPACT_ATOMS: atom_id res chain seq x y z
N MET A 1 1.74 -28.52 71.51
CA MET A 1 0.60 -29.45 71.44
C MET A 1 -0.61 -28.66 71.92
N ILE A 2 -1.71 -28.66 71.14
CA ILE A 2 -3.07 -28.19 71.51
C ILE A 2 -3.23 -26.65 71.52
N VAL A 3 -4.12 -25.99 70.77
CA VAL A 3 -5.21 -26.42 69.87
C VAL A 3 -5.50 -25.31 68.85
N ARG A 4 -5.95 -25.76 67.68
CA ARG A 4 -6.46 -25.02 66.52
C ARG A 4 -7.92 -24.59 66.75
N ASN A 5 -8.32 -23.48 66.12
CA ASN A 5 -9.68 -23.16 65.66
C ASN A 5 -10.77 -22.79 66.69
N GLN A 6 -11.28 -21.55 66.59
CA GLN A 6 -12.59 -21.16 66.00
C GLN A 6 -12.89 -19.71 66.42
N LEU A 7 -12.84 -18.72 65.50
CA LEU A 7 -13.90 -18.24 64.58
C LEU A 7 -15.04 -17.45 65.26
N GLN A 8 -15.31 -16.27 64.68
CA GLN A 8 -16.41 -15.29 64.87
C GLN A 8 -16.03 -14.07 65.72
N ALA A 9 -16.33 -12.82 65.37
CA ALA A 9 -16.89 -12.17 64.19
C ALA A 9 -16.78 -10.64 64.41
N ASN A 10 -17.04 -9.87 63.35
CA ASN A 10 -17.33 -8.43 63.32
C ASN A 10 -16.12 -7.49 63.20
N MET A 11 -15.65 -7.21 61.98
CA MET A 11 -16.23 -6.21 61.06
C MET A 11 -16.05 -4.79 61.62
N ILE A 12 -15.01 -4.08 61.14
CA ILE A 12 -15.02 -2.62 60.89
C ILE A 12 -13.76 -2.24 60.08
N MET A 13 -14.01 -1.61 58.93
CA MET A 13 -13.16 -0.69 58.17
C MET A 13 -11.76 -1.14 57.70
N ARG A 14 -11.76 -1.83 56.55
CA ARG A 14 -10.73 -1.63 55.52
C ARG A 14 -11.07 -0.36 54.73
N LYS A 15 -10.27 0.71 54.89
CA LYS A 15 -10.18 1.79 53.88
C LYS A 15 -8.74 2.30 53.76
N ALA A 16 -8.26 2.29 52.51
CA ALA A 16 -7.24 3.13 51.90
C ALA A 16 -5.79 3.01 52.42
N PHE A 17 -4.94 2.33 51.65
CA PHE A 17 -3.90 2.96 50.81
C PHE A 17 -3.11 1.84 50.11
N ALA A 18 -3.71 1.25 49.06
CA ALA A 18 -2.95 0.48 48.09
C ALA A 18 -2.46 1.48 47.03
N ALA A 19 -1.17 1.78 47.04
CA ALA A 19 -0.50 2.52 45.98
C ALA A 19 -0.63 1.72 44.68
N LEU A 20 -1.63 2.09 43.89
CA LEU A 20 -1.87 1.58 42.55
C LEU A 20 -0.73 2.09 41.66
N MET A 21 0.24 1.22 41.36
CA MET A 21 1.11 1.33 40.20
C MET A 21 0.22 1.40 38.96
N LEU A 22 -0.13 2.62 38.57
CA LEU A 22 -0.76 2.93 37.30
C LEU A 22 0.32 2.72 36.23
N LEU A 23 0.45 1.48 35.75
CA LEU A 23 1.02 1.21 34.45
C LEU A 23 0.11 1.92 33.44
N ILE A 24 0.49 3.15 33.10
CA ILE A 24 -0.05 3.85 31.95
C ILE A 24 0.34 2.99 30.75
N HIS A 25 -0.54 2.07 30.34
CA HIS A 25 -0.56 1.59 28.97
C HIS A 25 -0.91 2.79 28.11
N LEU A 26 0.11 3.53 27.66
CA LEU A 26 -0.01 4.48 26.55
C LEU A 26 -0.45 3.65 25.33
N PRO A 27 -1.73 3.73 24.90
CA PRO A 27 -2.15 3.10 23.66
C PRO A 27 -1.74 4.08 22.57
N GLY A 28 -0.52 3.93 22.05
CA GLY A 28 0.00 4.90 21.10
C GLY A 28 1.47 4.73 20.75
N LEU A 29 1.97 3.50 20.58
CA LEU A 29 3.11 3.32 19.68
C LEU A 29 2.57 3.57 18.28
N SER A 30 2.78 4.79 17.78
CA SER A 30 2.46 5.13 16.40
C SER A 30 3.25 4.21 15.49
N HIS A 31 2.56 3.49 14.60
CA HIS A 31 3.16 2.77 13.47
C HIS A 31 3.79 3.73 12.44
N ALA A 32 4.09 4.96 12.83
CA ALA A 32 4.69 6.00 12.01
C ALA A 32 6.23 5.98 12.07
N ASP A 33 6.81 5.14 12.94
CA ASP A 33 8.24 5.13 13.25
C ASP A 33 9.05 4.03 12.55
N GLU A 34 8.44 3.29 11.61
CA GLU A 34 9.10 2.21 10.85
C GLU A 34 8.62 2.18 9.39
N LEU A 35 9.48 1.74 8.47
CA LEU A 35 9.01 1.22 7.19
C LEU A 35 8.18 -0.03 7.49
N ALA A 36 7.01 -0.13 6.89
CA ALA A 36 6.25 -1.38 6.89
C ALA A 36 6.90 -2.49 6.04
N ALA A 37 8.16 -2.36 5.62
CA ALA A 37 8.80 -3.30 4.72
C ALA A 37 10.31 -3.36 4.95
N ASN A 38 10.87 -4.56 4.85
CA ASN A 38 12.29 -4.77 4.62
C ASN A 38 12.52 -4.76 3.11
N LEU A 39 13.35 -3.85 2.62
CA LEU A 39 13.45 -3.54 1.20
C LEU A 39 14.84 -3.87 0.66
N VAL A 40 14.91 -4.58 -0.46
CA VAL A 40 16.18 -4.72 -1.19
C VAL A 40 16.50 -3.41 -1.91
N VAL A 41 17.63 -2.81 -1.54
CA VAL A 41 18.05 -1.48 -2.04
C VAL A 41 19.29 -1.54 -2.95
N ALA A 42 20.01 -2.66 -2.94
CA ALA A 42 21.06 -2.91 -3.92
C ALA A 42 21.28 -4.42 -4.10
N VAL A 43 21.69 -4.83 -5.30
CA VAL A 43 22.11 -6.19 -5.61
C VAL A 43 23.39 -6.14 -6.42
N GLN A 44 24.39 -6.92 -6.04
CA GLN A 44 25.66 -7.10 -6.74
C GLN A 44 25.83 -8.60 -7.02
N GLY A 45 26.05 -8.98 -8.28
CA GLY A 45 26.06 -10.39 -8.66
C GLY A 45 24.66 -11.02 -8.54
N LYS A 46 24.60 -12.34 -8.32
CA LYS A 46 23.34 -13.08 -8.26
C LYS A 46 23.00 -13.44 -6.81
N VAL A 47 21.82 -13.02 -6.39
CA VAL A 47 21.23 -13.40 -5.10
C VAL A 47 19.84 -13.95 -5.39
N VAL A 48 19.46 -15.01 -4.70
CA VAL A 48 18.15 -15.63 -4.84
C VAL A 48 17.41 -15.61 -3.51
N VAL A 49 16.08 -15.51 -3.59
CA VAL A 49 15.17 -15.60 -2.47
C VAL A 49 14.32 -16.86 -2.59
N ARG A 50 14.09 -17.51 -1.47
CA ARG A 50 13.06 -18.54 -1.32
C ARG A 50 12.10 -18.09 -0.22
N ARG A 51 10.83 -17.89 -0.58
CA ARG A 51 9.77 -17.60 0.39
C ARG A 51 9.50 -18.85 1.24
N GLN A 52 8.99 -18.66 2.46
CA GLN A 52 8.79 -19.76 3.41
C GLN A 52 7.96 -20.95 2.87
N ALA A 53 6.94 -20.67 2.05
CA ALA A 53 6.06 -21.69 1.46
C ALA A 53 6.57 -22.26 0.12
N TRP A 54 7.68 -21.75 -0.40
CA TRP A 54 8.20 -22.10 -1.73
C TRP A 54 9.27 -23.18 -1.64
N THR A 55 9.28 -24.06 -2.63
CA THR A 55 10.36 -25.05 -2.82
C THR A 55 11.42 -24.54 -3.79
N GLY A 56 11.03 -23.68 -4.74
CA GLY A 56 11.93 -23.02 -5.69
C GLY A 56 12.42 -21.66 -5.21
N THR A 57 13.31 -21.05 -5.99
CA THR A 57 13.90 -19.73 -5.70
C THR A 57 13.63 -18.75 -6.83
N SER A 58 13.55 -17.46 -6.54
CA SER A 58 13.50 -16.37 -7.52
C SER A 58 14.72 -15.45 -7.37
N PRO A 59 15.23 -14.83 -8.45
CA PRO A 59 16.24 -13.78 -8.33
C PRO A 59 15.75 -12.63 -7.44
N VAL A 60 16.66 -12.10 -6.63
CA VAL A 60 16.45 -10.88 -5.84
C VAL A 60 16.69 -9.67 -6.72
N VAL A 61 15.78 -8.70 -6.66
CA VAL A 61 15.87 -7.44 -7.42
C VAL A 61 15.70 -6.23 -6.51
N VAL A 62 16.24 -5.08 -6.92
CA VAL A 62 16.03 -3.81 -6.21
C VAL A 62 14.54 -3.47 -6.20
N GLY A 63 14.04 -2.99 -5.06
CA GLY A 63 12.62 -2.72 -4.85
C GLY A 63 11.84 -3.91 -4.30
N MET A 64 12.42 -5.12 -4.25
CA MET A 64 11.75 -6.30 -3.69
C MET A 64 11.55 -6.14 -2.18
N VAL A 65 10.31 -6.38 -1.73
CA VAL A 65 9.96 -6.48 -0.30
C VAL A 65 10.27 -7.89 0.21
N LEU A 66 11.07 -7.96 1.26
CA LEU A 66 11.42 -9.17 1.98
C LEU A 66 10.47 -9.37 3.17
N ARG A 67 10.09 -10.61 3.40
CA ARG A 67 9.18 -11.05 4.45
C ARG A 67 9.94 -11.81 5.52
N LEU A 68 9.38 -11.82 6.72
CA LEU A 68 9.86 -12.73 7.75
C LEU A 68 9.68 -14.18 7.27
N GLY A 69 10.72 -15.00 7.44
CA GLY A 69 10.74 -16.38 6.97
C GLY A 69 11.29 -16.58 5.56
N ASP A 70 11.60 -15.49 4.84
CA ASP A 70 12.34 -15.60 3.58
C ASP A 70 13.79 -16.01 3.83
N PHE A 71 14.31 -16.85 2.94
CA PHE A 71 15.69 -17.26 2.90
C PHE A 71 16.39 -16.63 1.71
N LEU A 72 17.51 -15.96 1.97
CA LEU A 72 18.37 -15.38 0.96
C LEU A 72 19.61 -16.25 0.80
N ALA A 73 19.99 -16.53 -0.43
CA ALA A 73 21.20 -17.25 -0.75
C ALA A 73 22.00 -16.52 -1.83
N SER A 74 23.31 -16.42 -1.62
CA SER A 74 24.25 -15.98 -2.64
C SER A 74 24.41 -17.07 -3.70
N ASP A 75 24.39 -16.69 -4.97
CA ASP A 75 24.81 -17.55 -6.07
C ASP A 75 26.08 -16.93 -6.70
N GLY A 76 27.20 -17.63 -6.62
CA GLY A 76 28.49 -17.14 -7.13
C GLY A 76 29.06 -15.92 -6.38
N GLY A 77 28.77 -15.76 -5.09
CA GLY A 77 29.32 -14.66 -4.27
C GLY A 77 28.57 -13.33 -4.41
N GLY A 78 27.38 -13.34 -5.02
CA GLY A 78 26.51 -12.17 -5.04
C GLY A 78 26.08 -11.71 -3.65
N LYS A 79 25.80 -10.40 -3.53
CA LYS A 79 25.40 -9.73 -2.28
C LYS A 79 24.20 -8.84 -2.52
N ALA A 80 23.28 -8.81 -1.57
CA ALA A 80 22.16 -7.88 -1.54
C ALA A 80 22.28 -6.96 -0.32
N SER A 81 21.98 -5.68 -0.51
CA SER A 81 21.80 -4.73 0.59
C SER A 81 20.32 -4.55 0.86
N ILE A 82 19.96 -4.64 2.14
CA ILE A 82 18.59 -4.64 2.64
C ILE A 82 18.45 -3.44 3.58
N LEU A 83 17.53 -2.54 3.25
CA LEU A 83 17.06 -1.52 4.16
C LEU A 83 15.96 -2.13 5.02
N CYS A 84 16.28 -2.39 6.28
CA CYS A 84 15.33 -2.94 7.24
C CYS A 84 14.26 -1.90 7.63
N ALA A 85 13.19 -2.40 8.23
CA ALA A 85 12.06 -1.60 8.71
C ALA A 85 12.46 -0.39 9.59
N ASP A 86 13.49 -0.59 10.41
CA ASP A 86 14.04 0.40 11.35
C ASP A 86 15.07 1.36 10.72
N LEU A 87 15.24 1.30 9.39
CA LEU A 87 16.24 2.01 8.58
C LEU A 87 17.69 1.56 8.76
N THR A 88 17.92 0.43 9.42
CA THR A 88 19.26 -0.18 9.39
C THR A 88 19.55 -0.77 8.03
N LEU A 89 20.80 -0.61 7.57
CA LEU A 89 21.26 -1.21 6.32
C LEU A 89 22.04 -2.48 6.66
N VAL A 90 21.59 -3.61 6.11
CA VAL A 90 22.25 -4.91 6.29
C VAL A 90 22.61 -5.49 4.93
N THR A 91 23.80 -6.07 4.82
CA THR A 91 24.23 -6.79 3.62
C THR A 91 24.17 -8.29 3.88
N THR A 92 23.68 -9.06 2.91
CA THR A 92 23.70 -10.53 3.00
C THR A 92 25.12 -11.05 3.11
N GLY A 93 25.34 -12.03 3.98
CA GLY A 93 26.59 -12.78 4.04
C GLY A 93 26.70 -13.80 2.89
N ASP A 94 27.81 -14.55 2.88
CA ASP A 94 28.09 -15.54 1.84
C ASP A 94 27.28 -16.84 2.02
N LEU A 95 26.77 -17.10 3.23
CA LEU A 95 25.98 -18.28 3.54
C LEU A 95 24.47 -17.99 3.46
N PRO A 96 23.65 -18.97 3.05
CA PRO A 96 22.21 -18.83 3.08
C PRO A 96 21.71 -18.49 4.50
N ALA A 97 20.95 -17.41 4.61
CA ALA A 97 20.44 -16.94 5.90
C ALA A 97 19.01 -16.41 5.77
N GLY A 98 18.28 -16.45 6.87
CA GLY A 98 17.03 -15.73 6.99
C GLY A 98 17.27 -14.21 6.91
N VAL A 99 16.22 -13.45 6.59
CA VAL A 99 16.30 -11.98 6.55
C VAL A 99 16.75 -11.45 7.92
N PRO A 100 17.90 -10.74 8.01
CA PRO A 100 18.51 -10.30 9.26
C PRO A 100 17.87 -9.02 9.83
N CYS A 101 16.60 -8.76 9.48
CA CYS A 101 15.85 -7.60 9.92
C CYS A 101 14.81 -8.02 10.95
N ARG A 102 14.42 -7.08 11.83
CA ARG A 102 13.22 -7.27 12.64
C ARG A 102 11.99 -7.33 11.75
N PRO A 103 10.89 -7.96 12.21
CA PRO A 103 9.63 -7.89 11.50
C PRO A 103 9.21 -6.42 11.40
N GLY A 104 9.19 -5.87 10.20
CA GLY A 104 8.43 -4.65 9.95
C GLY A 104 6.94 -4.98 10.02
N GLY A 105 6.10 -3.99 10.36
CA GLY A 105 4.66 -4.16 10.24
C GLY A 105 4.32 -4.61 8.82
N GLN A 106 3.57 -5.69 8.63
CA GLN A 106 3.26 -6.13 7.26
C GLN A 106 2.41 -5.06 6.56
N PRO A 107 2.78 -4.60 5.34
CA PRO A 107 1.88 -3.81 4.55
C PRO A 107 0.83 -4.80 4.05
N GLU A 108 -0.30 -4.90 4.75
CA GLU A 108 -1.38 -5.74 4.31
C GLU A 108 -1.97 -5.10 3.03
N LEU A 109 -1.63 -5.68 1.88
CA LEU A 109 -2.26 -5.35 0.61
C LEU A 109 -3.65 -5.98 0.60
N ARG A 110 -4.61 -5.30 1.24
CA ARG A 110 -6.04 -5.64 1.12
C ARG A 110 -6.69 -4.75 0.09
N TRP A 111 -7.13 -5.36 -1.01
CA TRP A 111 -8.21 -4.79 -1.83
C TRP A 111 -9.54 -5.28 -1.27
N ASN A 112 -10.21 -4.43 -0.50
CA ASN A 112 -11.59 -4.60 -0.01
C ASN A 112 -11.94 -5.90 0.73
N GLY A 113 -10.97 -6.73 1.14
CA GLY A 113 -11.25 -8.03 1.78
C GLY A 113 -12.15 -8.96 0.93
N ALA A 114 -12.34 -8.68 -0.36
CA ALA A 114 -13.34 -9.29 -1.23
C ALA A 114 -12.94 -9.25 -2.71
N ARG A 115 -13.64 -10.06 -3.52
CA ARG A 115 -13.41 -10.28 -4.95
C ARG A 115 -13.40 -8.92 -5.70
N VAL A 116 -12.27 -8.59 -6.33
CA VAL A 116 -12.15 -7.43 -7.24
C VAL A 116 -13.17 -7.64 -8.35
N ALA A 117 -14.14 -6.73 -8.47
CA ALA A 117 -15.01 -6.74 -9.63
C ALA A 117 -14.14 -6.48 -10.88
N PRO A 118 -14.44 -7.12 -12.02
CA PRO A 118 -13.82 -6.79 -13.30
C PRO A 118 -13.67 -5.29 -13.48
N ALA A 119 -12.54 -4.83 -13.98
CA ALA A 119 -12.40 -3.44 -14.39
C ALA A 119 -13.37 -3.21 -15.56
N ARG A 120 -14.57 -2.70 -15.26
CA ARG A 120 -15.52 -2.33 -16.32
C ARG A 120 -14.90 -1.17 -17.09
N ALA A 121 -15.13 -1.15 -18.40
CA ALA A 121 -14.76 -0.01 -19.22
C ALA A 121 -15.28 1.28 -18.56
N ALA A 122 -14.37 2.25 -18.44
CA ALA A 122 -14.60 3.41 -17.60
C ALA A 122 -15.66 4.33 -18.25
N SER A 123 -16.91 4.33 -17.74
CA SER A 123 -18.02 5.12 -18.30
C SER A 123 -17.70 6.61 -18.35
N THR A 124 -17.82 7.21 -19.53
CA THR A 124 -17.62 8.65 -19.76
C THR A 124 -18.86 9.49 -19.44
N ASP A 125 -19.92 8.89 -18.89
CA ASP A 125 -21.24 9.52 -18.75
C ASP A 125 -21.36 10.38 -17.48
N PHE A 126 -20.36 10.35 -16.62
CA PHE A 126 -20.29 11.14 -15.40
C PHE A 126 -18.82 11.41 -15.04
N PRO A 127 -18.52 12.52 -14.35
CA PRO A 127 -17.16 12.81 -13.94
C PRO A 127 -16.70 11.81 -12.88
N ARG A 128 -15.55 11.16 -13.07
CA ARG A 128 -14.98 10.25 -12.07
C ARG A 128 -13.87 10.92 -11.31
N LEU A 129 -13.91 10.80 -9.98
CA LEU A 129 -12.86 11.37 -9.14
C LEU A 129 -11.59 10.56 -9.33
N LEU A 130 -10.51 11.22 -9.73
CA LEU A 130 -9.18 10.64 -9.75
C LEU A 130 -8.50 10.91 -8.41
N SER A 131 -8.45 12.16 -7.95
CA SER A 131 -7.71 12.58 -6.74
C SER A 131 -8.44 13.68 -5.97
N PRO A 132 -8.27 13.77 -4.64
CA PRO A 132 -7.80 12.71 -3.73
C PRO A 132 -8.90 11.65 -3.51
N ARG A 133 -8.53 10.37 -3.46
CA ARG A 133 -9.44 9.27 -3.12
C ARG A 133 -8.69 8.13 -2.45
N ALA A 134 -9.35 7.45 -1.50
CA ALA A 134 -8.81 6.32 -0.74
C ALA A 134 -7.40 6.53 -0.16
N THR A 135 -7.04 7.76 0.21
CA THR A 135 -5.68 8.17 0.64
C THR A 135 -5.72 9.12 1.83
N ASP A 136 -4.65 9.14 2.61
CA ASP A 136 -4.37 10.19 3.57
C ASP A 136 -3.58 11.32 2.86
N LEU A 137 -3.59 12.53 3.43
CA LEU A 137 -2.88 13.71 2.94
C LEU A 137 -2.05 14.37 4.04
N MET A 138 -0.86 14.88 3.67
CA MET A 138 -0.02 15.71 4.55
C MET A 138 -0.49 17.17 4.59
N ASP A 139 -1.02 17.67 3.47
CA ASP A 139 -1.40 19.06 3.27
C ASP A 139 -2.92 19.23 3.16
N GLY A 140 -3.42 20.31 3.76
CA GLY A 140 -4.85 20.64 3.84
C GLY A 140 -5.39 21.40 2.63
N ARG A 141 -4.63 21.49 1.53
CA ARG A 141 -4.97 22.13 0.26
C ARG A 141 -4.83 21.13 -0.90
N PRO A 142 -5.65 20.06 -0.93
CA PRO A 142 -5.55 19.05 -1.98
C PRO A 142 -5.77 19.62 -3.38
N LYS A 143 -4.98 19.12 -4.34
CA LYS A 143 -5.33 19.19 -5.77
C LYS A 143 -6.35 18.10 -6.09
N MET A 144 -7.54 18.53 -6.49
CA MET A 144 -8.61 17.67 -6.95
C MET A 144 -8.49 17.48 -8.46
N VAL A 145 -8.63 16.24 -8.93
CA VAL A 145 -8.53 15.89 -10.35
C VAL A 145 -9.62 14.87 -10.67
N TRP A 146 -10.27 15.00 -11.81
CA TRP A 146 -11.34 14.11 -12.28
C TRP A 146 -11.27 13.83 -13.78
N THR A 147 -12.07 12.89 -14.27
CA THR A 147 -12.24 12.67 -15.72
C THR A 147 -13.31 13.60 -16.29
N ALA A 148 -13.13 14.04 -17.53
CA ALA A 148 -14.21 14.72 -18.25
C ALA A 148 -15.40 13.77 -18.46
N ALA A 149 -16.61 14.32 -18.37
CA ALA A 149 -17.85 13.66 -18.78
C ALA A 149 -18.25 14.12 -20.19
N ALA A 150 -18.79 13.20 -20.97
CA ALA A 150 -19.21 13.46 -22.35
C ALA A 150 -20.24 14.60 -22.40
N GLY A 151 -19.99 15.60 -23.25
CA GLY A 151 -20.87 16.77 -23.40
C GLY A 151 -20.86 17.76 -22.24
N VAL A 152 -19.99 17.59 -21.25
CA VAL A 152 -19.91 18.47 -20.07
C VAL A 152 -18.72 19.41 -20.15
N SER A 153 -19.00 20.70 -20.24
CA SER A 153 -17.99 21.78 -20.28
C SER A 153 -17.73 22.46 -18.93
N SER A 154 -18.64 22.29 -17.95
CA SER A 154 -18.53 22.92 -16.64
C SER A 154 -18.79 21.95 -15.50
N TYR A 155 -18.01 22.11 -14.43
CA TYR A 155 -18.05 21.28 -13.24
C TYR A 155 -18.17 22.12 -11.98
N GLN A 156 -18.70 21.50 -10.94
CA GLN A 156 -18.65 22.01 -9.59
C GLN A 156 -18.08 20.93 -8.67
N VAL A 157 -17.20 21.32 -7.76
CA VAL A 157 -16.52 20.40 -6.84
C VAL A 157 -16.90 20.75 -5.42
N SER A 158 -17.26 19.74 -4.64
CA SER A 158 -17.54 19.87 -3.22
C SER A 158 -16.57 19.01 -2.40
N ILE A 159 -16.15 19.52 -1.24
CA ILE A 159 -15.52 18.73 -0.19
C ILE A 159 -16.53 18.62 0.95
N GLU A 160 -16.90 17.39 1.28
CA GLU A 160 -17.93 17.05 2.26
C GLU A 160 -17.30 16.24 3.39
N GLY A 161 -17.66 16.53 4.65
CA GLY A 161 -17.16 15.85 5.84
C GLY A 161 -18.10 16.07 7.04
N PRO A 162 -17.77 15.54 8.23
CA PRO A 162 -18.61 15.71 9.42
C PRO A 162 -18.84 17.18 9.77
N ASN A 163 -20.10 17.63 9.66
CA ASN A 163 -20.51 19.03 9.85
C ASN A 163 -19.72 20.02 8.98
N PHE A 164 -19.27 19.59 7.80
CA PHE A 164 -18.45 20.37 6.90
C PHE A 164 -18.90 20.15 5.47
N THR A 165 -19.22 21.25 4.78
CA THR A 165 -19.41 21.25 3.33
C THR A 165 -18.82 22.52 2.77
N TRP A 166 -17.96 22.37 1.78
CA TRP A 166 -17.50 23.47 0.94
C TRP A 166 -17.76 23.12 -0.52
N THR A 167 -18.11 24.12 -1.33
CA THR A 167 -18.41 23.95 -2.75
C THR A 167 -17.73 25.06 -3.56
N SER A 168 -17.13 24.68 -4.69
CA SER A 168 -16.47 25.60 -5.61
C SER A 168 -17.48 26.44 -6.42
N PRO A 169 -17.02 27.55 -7.03
CA PRO A 169 -17.66 28.11 -8.22
C PRO A 169 -17.71 27.09 -9.37
N ALA A 170 -18.40 27.45 -10.46
CA ALA A 170 -18.35 26.69 -11.70
C ALA A 170 -16.93 26.73 -12.31
N LEU A 171 -16.44 25.59 -12.76
CA LEU A 171 -15.08 25.39 -13.25
C LEU A 171 -15.10 24.89 -14.69
N ASN A 172 -14.19 25.41 -15.51
CA ASN A 172 -13.95 24.95 -16.87
C ASN A 172 -12.62 24.18 -16.88
N GLY A 173 -12.69 22.85 -16.73
CA GLY A 173 -11.51 22.01 -16.61
C GLY A 173 -11.77 20.77 -15.77
N THR A 174 -10.74 19.95 -15.60
CA THR A 174 -10.80 18.66 -14.87
C THR A 174 -9.89 18.61 -13.65
N GLU A 175 -9.40 19.77 -13.23
CA GLU A 175 -8.58 19.91 -12.04
C GLU A 175 -8.88 21.21 -11.30
N TYR A 176 -8.70 21.18 -9.98
CA TYR A 176 -8.86 22.34 -9.12
C TYR A 176 -8.04 22.20 -7.85
N VAL A 177 -7.31 23.24 -7.46
CA VAL A 177 -6.58 23.26 -6.19
C VAL A 177 -7.50 23.87 -5.14
N TYR A 178 -7.64 23.19 -4.00
CA TYR A 178 -8.42 23.70 -2.88
C TYR A 178 -7.87 25.07 -2.42
N PRO A 179 -8.64 26.15 -2.51
CA PRO A 179 -8.09 27.50 -2.47
C PRO A 179 -7.75 27.91 -1.03
N THR A 180 -6.79 28.83 -0.89
CA THR A 180 -6.39 29.37 0.42
C THR A 180 -7.51 30.15 1.10
N SER A 181 -8.45 30.69 0.33
CA SER A 181 -9.65 31.39 0.82
C SER A 181 -10.75 30.45 1.33
N ALA A 182 -10.68 29.14 1.06
CA ALA A 182 -11.66 28.20 1.58
C ALA A 182 -11.38 27.85 3.06
N PRO A 183 -12.41 27.41 3.81
CA PRO A 183 -12.25 26.99 5.19
C PRO A 183 -11.16 25.92 5.37
N THR A 184 -10.39 26.00 6.46
CA THR A 184 -9.33 25.02 6.69
C THR A 184 -9.90 23.65 7.04
N LEU A 185 -9.44 22.62 6.33
CA LEU A 185 -9.72 21.22 6.67
C LEU A 185 -9.12 20.88 8.04
N LYS A 186 -9.92 20.27 8.90
CA LYS A 186 -9.49 19.75 10.21
C LYS A 186 -8.70 18.46 10.01
N ALA A 187 -7.62 18.32 10.78
CA ALA A 187 -6.83 17.09 10.83
C ALA A 187 -7.62 15.93 11.47
N GLU A 188 -7.17 14.71 11.20
CA GLU A 188 -7.77 13.44 11.66
C GLU A 188 -9.27 13.34 11.35
N THR A 189 -9.71 14.00 10.28
CA THR A 189 -11.10 14.03 9.82
C THR A 189 -11.18 13.43 8.43
N ASP A 190 -12.16 12.56 8.21
CA ASP A 190 -12.47 11.97 6.92
C ASP A 190 -13.33 12.93 6.09
N TYR A 191 -12.94 13.12 4.83
CA TYR A 191 -13.62 13.94 3.84
C TYR A 191 -13.88 13.14 2.57
N GLN A 192 -14.83 13.60 1.77
CA GLN A 192 -15.09 13.08 0.43
C GLN A 192 -15.12 14.24 -0.57
N VAL A 193 -14.50 14.04 -1.73
CA VAL A 193 -14.66 14.95 -2.86
C VAL A 193 -15.80 14.47 -3.73
N VAL A 194 -16.69 15.38 -4.10
CA VAL A 194 -17.81 15.12 -5.01
C VAL A 194 -17.70 16.07 -6.17
N VAL A 195 -17.59 15.53 -7.38
CA VAL A 195 -17.61 16.31 -8.62
C VAL A 195 -18.97 16.18 -9.25
N ARG A 196 -19.57 17.30 -9.66
CA ARG A 196 -20.86 17.37 -10.35
C ARG A 196 -20.67 18.07 -11.70
N GLY A 197 -21.34 17.58 -12.74
CA GLY A 197 -21.30 18.15 -14.07
C GLY A 197 -22.35 17.50 -14.97
N GLY A 198 -23.04 18.27 -15.81
CA GLY A 198 -24.08 17.75 -16.71
C GLY A 198 -25.24 17.06 -16.00
N GLY A 199 -25.59 17.48 -14.77
CA GLY A 199 -26.62 16.83 -13.95
C GLY A 199 -26.21 15.51 -13.30
N ARG A 200 -24.95 15.09 -13.50
CA ARG A 200 -24.38 13.82 -13.03
C ARG A 200 -23.31 14.05 -11.97
N SER A 201 -22.94 13.00 -11.25
CA SER A 201 -22.00 13.09 -10.11
C SER A 201 -21.00 11.96 -10.06
N SER A 202 -19.79 12.24 -9.53
CA SER A 202 -18.80 11.22 -9.20
C SER A 202 -19.26 10.18 -8.17
N ARG A 203 -20.36 10.45 -7.44
CA ARG A 203 -20.99 9.48 -6.54
C ARG A 203 -21.59 8.29 -7.29
N GLU A 204 -21.93 8.45 -8.56
CA GLU A 204 -22.50 7.39 -9.39
C GLU A 204 -21.52 6.25 -9.66
N GLU A 205 -20.22 6.46 -9.41
CA GLU A 205 -19.22 5.38 -9.43
C GLU A 205 -19.56 4.28 -8.41
N GLY A 206 -20.25 4.62 -7.32
CA GLY A 206 -20.67 3.65 -6.30
C GLY A 206 -19.53 2.98 -5.54
N ALA A 207 -18.29 3.46 -5.71
CA ALA A 207 -17.10 2.89 -5.06
C ALA A 207 -17.04 3.30 -3.57
N PRO A 208 -17.19 2.35 -2.62
CA PRO A 208 -17.08 2.64 -1.20
C PRO A 208 -15.64 3.05 -0.85
N GLY A 209 -15.46 3.90 0.17
CA GLY A 209 -14.12 4.26 0.66
C GLY A 209 -13.33 5.21 -0.25
N SER A 210 -14.00 5.95 -1.13
CA SER A 210 -13.40 6.96 -2.02
C SER A 210 -13.00 8.28 -1.31
N GLY A 211 -13.16 8.37 0.00
CA GLY A 211 -12.79 9.54 0.80
C GLY A 211 -11.28 9.70 1.00
N PHE A 212 -10.87 10.78 1.66
CA PHE A 212 -9.51 11.04 2.08
C PHE A 212 -9.47 11.57 3.52
N ARG A 213 -8.32 11.46 4.18
CA ARG A 213 -8.11 11.99 5.54
C ARG A 213 -6.94 12.97 5.56
N LEU A 214 -7.08 14.08 6.27
CA LEU A 214 -5.92 14.95 6.57
C LEU A 214 -5.18 14.43 7.80
N LEU A 215 -3.88 14.18 7.69
CA LEU A 215 -3.08 13.69 8.81
C LEU A 215 -2.97 14.72 9.95
N GLY A 216 -3.03 14.22 11.19
CA GLY A 216 -2.70 14.93 12.41
C GLY A 216 -1.23 15.34 12.49
N THR A 217 -0.93 16.37 13.27
CA THR A 217 0.42 16.92 13.41
C THR A 217 1.44 15.88 13.87
N THR A 218 1.07 15.00 14.81
CA THR A 218 1.96 13.92 15.29
C THR A 218 2.38 12.99 14.15
N ARG A 219 1.41 12.45 13.38
CA ARG A 219 1.70 11.57 12.24
C ARG A 219 2.50 12.28 11.15
N ARG A 220 2.15 13.54 10.83
CA ARG A 220 2.91 14.33 9.83
C ARG A 220 4.36 14.57 10.24
N THR A 221 4.59 14.86 11.52
CA THR A 221 5.94 15.05 12.06
C THR A 221 6.73 13.74 11.96
N ALA A 222 6.16 12.62 12.41
CA ALA A 222 6.82 11.32 12.32
C ALA A 222 7.17 10.94 10.88
N VAL A 223 6.25 11.13 9.92
CA VAL A 223 6.52 10.89 8.49
C VAL A 223 7.65 11.77 7.97
N GLY A 224 7.62 13.07 8.28
CA GLY A 224 8.67 14.00 7.86
C GLY A 224 10.03 13.68 8.50
N ASP A 225 10.06 13.25 9.75
CA ASP A 225 11.28 12.85 10.45
C ASP A 225 11.89 11.61 9.80
N PHE A 226 11.03 10.65 9.43
CA PHE A 226 11.42 9.41 8.79
C PHE A 226 11.90 9.63 7.35
N GLU A 227 11.23 10.49 6.58
CA GLU A 227 11.69 10.96 5.27
C GLU A 227 13.10 11.57 5.35
N ARG A 228 13.35 12.46 6.33
CA ARG A 228 14.68 13.06 6.54
C ARG A 228 15.74 12.03 6.94
N ARG A 229 15.36 10.96 7.65
CA ARG A 229 16.28 9.85 7.98
C ARG A 229 16.63 9.04 6.74
N ILE A 230 15.65 8.68 5.91
CA ILE A 230 15.88 8.00 4.62
C ILE A 230 16.83 8.83 3.75
N GLY A 231 16.63 10.16 3.68
CA GLY A 231 17.47 11.05 2.90
C GLY A 231 18.94 11.14 3.33
N LYS A 232 19.30 10.64 4.52
CA LYS A 232 20.70 10.56 5.01
C LYS A 232 21.37 9.23 4.70
N ILE A 233 20.62 8.23 4.24
CA ILE A 233 21.15 6.91 3.90
C ILE A 233 21.71 6.99 2.47
N PRO A 234 22.94 6.52 2.20
CA PRO A 234 23.54 6.58 0.88
C PRO A 234 22.93 5.51 -0.04
N LEU A 235 21.70 5.77 -0.50
CA LEU A 235 20.96 4.93 -1.44
C LEU A 235 21.13 5.44 -2.87
N THR A 236 21.00 4.54 -3.85
CA THR A 236 20.82 4.96 -5.26
C THR A 236 19.47 5.66 -5.43
N ASP A 237 19.32 6.45 -6.50
CA ASP A 237 18.04 7.13 -6.79
C ASP A 237 16.86 6.17 -6.82
N GLN A 238 17.02 5.01 -7.48
CA GLN A 238 15.97 3.99 -7.55
C GLN A 238 15.61 3.47 -6.15
N ALA A 239 16.61 3.11 -5.35
CA ALA A 239 16.39 2.63 -3.99
C ALA A 239 15.74 3.70 -3.09
N HIS A 240 16.12 4.96 -3.26
CA HIS A 240 15.52 6.09 -2.55
C HIS A 240 14.03 6.22 -2.89
N ARG A 241 13.67 6.13 -4.18
CA ARG A 241 12.26 6.16 -4.63
C ARG A 241 11.43 5.03 -4.03
N PHE A 242 11.97 3.81 -3.99
CA PHE A 242 11.28 2.68 -3.33
C PHE A 242 11.15 2.88 -1.83
N ALA A 243 12.19 3.34 -1.13
CA ALA A 243 12.16 3.58 0.30
C ALA A 243 11.07 4.60 0.68
N LEU A 244 11.04 5.75 -0.02
CA LEU A 244 10.00 6.77 0.18
C LEU A 244 8.62 6.26 -0.24
N GLY A 245 8.53 5.55 -1.36
CA GLY A 245 7.29 4.95 -1.83
C GLY A 245 6.67 4.02 -0.79
N HIS A 246 7.46 3.11 -0.20
CA HIS A 246 7.00 2.21 0.86
C HIS A 246 6.69 2.93 2.17
N LEU A 247 7.46 3.94 2.56
CA LEU A 247 7.15 4.81 3.70
C LEU A 247 5.75 5.42 3.53
N TYR A 248 5.52 6.14 2.44
CA TYR A 248 4.25 6.81 2.19
C TYR A 248 3.09 5.81 2.05
N ALA A 249 3.32 4.70 1.35
CA ALA A 249 2.33 3.65 1.20
C ALA A 249 1.92 3.04 2.55
N SER A 250 2.86 2.85 3.49
CA SER A 250 2.55 2.34 4.83
C SER A 250 1.64 3.28 5.63
N GLN A 251 1.75 4.59 5.37
CA GLN A 251 0.99 5.64 6.05
C GLN A 251 -0.30 6.01 5.33
N ARG A 252 -0.70 5.23 4.32
CA ARG A 252 -1.82 5.52 3.40
C ARG A 252 -1.67 6.83 2.62
N LEU A 253 -0.48 7.42 2.55
CA LEU A 253 -0.15 8.59 1.74
C LEU A 253 0.08 8.18 0.27
N LEU A 254 -0.91 7.53 -0.35
CA LEU A 254 -0.75 6.82 -1.61
C LEU A 254 -0.37 7.73 -2.78
N LEU A 255 -0.89 8.96 -2.81
CA LEU A 255 -0.51 9.94 -3.84
C LEU A 255 0.96 10.36 -3.72
N MET A 256 1.45 10.51 -2.48
CA MET A 256 2.87 10.79 -2.24
C MET A 256 3.73 9.58 -2.57
N ALA A 257 3.26 8.35 -2.29
CA ALA A 257 3.95 7.12 -2.68
C ALA A 257 4.15 7.04 -4.20
N ILE A 258 3.10 7.32 -4.98
CA ILE A 258 3.19 7.36 -6.44
C ILE A 258 4.12 8.49 -6.90
N SER A 259 4.01 9.67 -6.30
CA SER A 259 4.90 10.80 -6.63
C SER A 259 6.37 10.49 -6.34
N ALA A 260 6.66 9.81 -5.24
CA ALA A 260 8.01 9.41 -4.85
C ALA A 260 8.57 8.32 -5.78
N LEU A 261 7.72 7.38 -6.21
CA LEU A 261 8.10 6.35 -7.18
C LEU A 261 8.41 6.94 -8.57
N GLY A 262 7.72 8.02 -8.95
CA GLY A 262 7.88 8.69 -10.24
C GLY A 262 7.30 7.89 -11.40
N THR A 263 7.99 7.86 -12.53
CA THR A 263 7.63 7.04 -13.71
C THR A 263 8.59 5.84 -13.77
N PRO A 264 8.25 4.71 -13.12
CA PRO A 264 9.12 3.55 -13.11
C PRO A 264 9.25 2.96 -14.52
N ASN A 265 10.46 2.51 -14.84
CA ASN A 265 10.79 1.81 -16.08
C ASN A 265 11.35 0.40 -15.84
N ASP A 266 11.28 -0.07 -14.59
CA ASP A 266 11.64 -1.41 -14.17
C ASP A 266 10.41 -2.21 -13.69
N VAL A 267 10.53 -3.53 -13.68
CA VAL A 267 9.41 -4.45 -13.37
C VAL A 267 8.88 -4.20 -11.95
N ALA A 268 9.76 -4.11 -10.95
CA ALA A 268 9.36 -3.97 -9.56
C ALA A 268 8.62 -2.65 -9.32
N GLY A 269 9.08 -1.56 -9.96
CA GLY A 269 8.44 -0.26 -9.91
C GLY A 269 7.07 -0.26 -10.59
N LEU A 270 6.92 -0.91 -11.74
CA LEU A 270 5.62 -1.04 -12.41
C LEU A 270 4.63 -1.90 -11.64
N VAL A 271 5.09 -3.01 -11.03
CA VAL A 271 4.27 -3.82 -10.12
C VAL A 271 3.81 -2.98 -8.93
N PHE A 272 4.74 -2.27 -8.28
CA PHE A 272 4.41 -1.44 -7.13
C PHE A 272 3.46 -0.29 -7.48
N LEU A 273 3.65 0.35 -8.64
CA LEU A 273 2.71 1.34 -9.16
C LEU A 273 1.32 0.73 -9.36
N GLY A 274 1.22 -0.46 -9.96
CA GLY A 274 -0.04 -1.18 -10.13
C GLY A 274 -0.77 -1.40 -8.80
N ASP A 275 -0.05 -1.83 -7.78
CA ASP A 275 -0.60 -2.03 -6.43
C ASP A 275 -1.07 -0.71 -5.79
N LEU A 276 -0.31 0.38 -5.95
CA LEU A 276 -0.70 1.71 -5.45
C LEU A 276 -1.97 2.22 -6.15
N GLN A 277 -2.08 2.02 -7.46
CA GLN A 277 -3.28 2.39 -8.23
C GLN A 277 -4.48 1.55 -7.82
N LEU A 278 -4.29 0.25 -7.57
CA LEU A 278 -5.33 -0.57 -6.96
C LEU A 278 -5.73 0.00 -5.62
N ARG A 279 -4.82 0.31 -4.70
CA ARG A 279 -5.20 0.89 -3.38
C ARG A 279 -5.91 2.25 -3.48
N LEU A 280 -5.63 3.03 -4.52
CA LEU A 280 -6.35 4.26 -4.87
C LEU A 280 -7.71 4.02 -5.55
N GLN A 281 -8.09 2.76 -5.76
CA GLN A 281 -9.29 2.36 -6.49
C GLN A 281 -9.32 2.83 -7.95
N ARG A 282 -8.17 2.77 -8.63
CA ARG A 282 -8.01 3.13 -10.04
C ARG A 282 -7.60 1.90 -10.88
N PRO A 283 -8.51 0.93 -11.10
CA PRO A 283 -8.17 -0.32 -11.76
C PRO A 283 -7.67 -0.14 -13.19
N ASP A 284 -8.12 0.88 -13.93
CA ASP A 284 -7.64 1.15 -15.29
C ASP A 284 -6.13 1.47 -15.30
N LEU A 285 -5.69 2.36 -14.40
CA LEU A 285 -4.27 2.70 -14.26
C LEU A 285 -3.44 1.54 -13.71
N ALA A 286 -4.05 0.68 -12.89
CA ALA A 286 -3.40 -0.55 -12.44
C ALA A 286 -3.18 -1.53 -13.61
N ILE A 287 -4.18 -1.69 -14.50
CA ILE A 287 -4.04 -2.51 -15.73
C ILE A 287 -2.90 -2.00 -16.59
N GLU A 288 -2.80 -0.68 -16.81
CA GLU A 288 -1.70 -0.08 -17.56
C GLU A 288 -0.34 -0.42 -16.94
N ALA A 289 -0.20 -0.23 -15.63
CA ALA A 289 1.04 -0.53 -14.93
C ALA A 289 1.41 -2.02 -14.99
N PHE A 290 0.46 -2.94 -14.74
CA PHE A 290 0.72 -4.38 -14.83
C PHE A 290 0.97 -4.85 -16.26
N ARG A 291 0.33 -4.28 -17.27
CA ARG A 291 0.66 -4.54 -18.69
C ARG A 291 2.09 -4.12 -18.99
N GLY A 292 2.51 -2.96 -18.50
CA GLY A 292 3.90 -2.50 -18.59
C GLY A 292 4.87 -3.47 -17.92
N ALA A 293 4.55 -3.95 -16.71
CA ALA A 293 5.39 -4.94 -16.03
C ALA A 293 5.49 -6.25 -16.83
N VAL A 294 4.35 -6.77 -17.32
CA VAL A 294 4.30 -8.01 -18.11
C VAL A 294 5.06 -7.89 -19.44
N SER A 295 5.11 -6.71 -20.05
CA SER A 295 5.80 -6.51 -21.34
C SER A 295 7.32 -6.47 -21.23
N ILE A 296 7.86 -6.11 -20.06
CA ILE A 296 9.32 -5.98 -19.87
C ILE A 296 9.92 -7.04 -18.95
N VAL A 297 9.11 -7.81 -18.22
CA VAL A 297 9.60 -8.82 -17.27
C VAL A 297 10.33 -9.96 -17.99
N SER A 298 11.51 -10.31 -17.46
CA SER A 298 12.34 -11.37 -18.02
C SER A 298 11.78 -12.77 -17.73
N ALA A 299 12.35 -13.79 -18.37
CA ALA A 299 12.03 -15.18 -18.07
C ALA A 299 12.44 -15.54 -16.62
N ASP A 300 13.56 -15.00 -16.15
CA ASP A 300 14.16 -15.34 -14.85
C ASP A 300 13.47 -14.67 -13.66
N ASP A 301 12.80 -13.52 -13.85
CA ASP A 301 12.01 -12.88 -12.79
C ASP A 301 10.66 -13.61 -12.65
N LEU A 302 10.73 -14.77 -12.02
CA LEU A 302 9.59 -15.66 -11.80
C LEU A 302 8.54 -15.01 -10.90
N GLU A 303 8.95 -14.41 -9.79
CA GLU A 303 8.03 -13.83 -8.80
C GLU A 303 7.23 -12.66 -9.38
N ASN A 304 7.89 -11.59 -9.85
CA ASN A 304 7.14 -10.45 -10.40
C ASN A 304 6.38 -10.86 -11.66
N GLY A 305 6.97 -11.72 -12.48
CA GLY A 305 6.35 -12.22 -13.69
C GLY A 305 5.06 -13.00 -13.43
N ALA A 306 5.01 -13.81 -12.37
CA ALA A 306 3.82 -14.55 -11.97
C ALA A 306 2.79 -13.64 -11.28
N TYR A 307 3.24 -12.74 -10.41
CA TYR A 307 2.38 -11.80 -9.70
C TYR A 307 1.65 -10.85 -10.66
N ALA A 308 2.39 -10.15 -11.52
CA ALA A 308 1.83 -9.18 -12.45
C ALA A 308 0.80 -9.83 -13.39
N ARG A 309 1.07 -11.03 -13.90
CA ARG A 309 0.14 -11.77 -14.77
C ARG A 309 -1.11 -12.21 -14.03
N LYS A 310 -0.98 -12.79 -12.83
CA LYS A 310 -2.13 -13.21 -12.01
C LYS A 310 -3.03 -12.00 -11.69
N THR A 311 -2.43 -10.89 -11.26
CA THR A 311 -3.18 -9.68 -10.89
C THR A 311 -3.83 -9.03 -12.12
N LEU A 312 -3.11 -8.91 -13.23
CA LEU A 312 -3.68 -8.41 -14.49
C LEU A 312 -4.83 -9.29 -14.97
N ALA A 313 -4.68 -10.61 -14.93
CA ALA A 313 -5.75 -11.53 -15.32
C ALA A 313 -7.02 -11.32 -14.49
N ARG A 314 -6.89 -11.17 -13.16
CA ARG A 314 -8.02 -10.90 -12.27
C ARG A 314 -8.76 -9.61 -12.64
N LEU A 315 -8.04 -8.60 -13.10
CA LEU A 315 -8.64 -7.33 -13.53
C LEU A 315 -9.36 -7.45 -14.88
N LEU A 316 -8.93 -8.38 -15.73
CA LEU A 316 -9.48 -8.63 -17.06
C LEU A 316 -10.63 -9.65 -17.09
N LEU A 317 -10.77 -10.53 -16.09
CA LEU A 317 -11.90 -11.45 -15.98
C LEU A 317 -13.22 -10.71 -16.18
N GLY A 318 -14.16 -11.25 -16.95
CA GLY A 318 -15.45 -10.64 -17.28
C GLY A 318 -15.41 -9.52 -18.33
N THR A 319 -14.22 -9.09 -18.76
CA THR A 319 -14.06 -8.11 -19.87
C THR A 319 -13.26 -8.67 -21.04
N ASP A 320 -12.22 -9.46 -20.76
CA ASP A 320 -11.39 -10.17 -21.74
C ASP A 320 -10.96 -11.52 -21.15
N ASP A 321 -11.91 -12.45 -21.09
CA ASP A 321 -11.70 -13.77 -20.48
C ASP A 321 -10.63 -14.60 -21.21
N ALA A 322 -10.49 -14.41 -22.53
CA ALA A 322 -9.48 -15.10 -23.32
C ALA A 322 -8.07 -14.68 -22.89
N GLN A 323 -7.81 -13.37 -22.83
CA GLN A 323 -6.53 -12.85 -22.36
C GLN A 323 -6.30 -13.16 -20.87
N ALA A 324 -7.35 -13.08 -20.04
CA ALA A 324 -7.25 -13.44 -18.62
C ALA A 324 -6.83 -14.90 -18.42
N ARG A 325 -7.45 -15.86 -19.14
CA ARG A 325 -7.08 -17.28 -19.08
C ARG A 325 -5.64 -17.53 -19.54
N LYS A 326 -5.20 -16.86 -20.62
CA LYS A 326 -3.81 -16.94 -21.09
C LYS A 326 -2.83 -16.50 -19.99
N LEU A 327 -3.06 -15.33 -19.39
CA LEU A 327 -2.23 -14.79 -18.32
C LEU A 327 -2.21 -15.69 -17.06
N LEU A 328 -3.35 -16.28 -16.69
CA LEU A 328 -3.43 -17.23 -15.57
C LEU A 328 -2.60 -18.49 -15.83
N ASN A 329 -2.64 -19.03 -17.05
CA ASN A 329 -1.82 -20.20 -17.41
C ASN A 329 -0.32 -19.87 -17.35
N GLU A 330 0.09 -18.73 -17.90
CA GLU A 330 1.49 -18.26 -17.82
C GLU A 330 1.93 -18.01 -16.36
N ALA A 331 1.05 -17.47 -15.51
CA ALA A 331 1.32 -17.31 -14.09
C ALA A 331 1.44 -18.67 -13.38
N SER A 332 0.60 -19.65 -13.73
CA SER A 332 0.64 -21.02 -13.16
C SER A 332 2.00 -21.67 -13.40
N GLN A 333 2.51 -21.64 -14.63
CA GLN A 333 3.81 -22.23 -14.97
C GLN A 333 4.97 -21.66 -14.12
N ARG A 334 4.93 -20.35 -13.86
CA ARG A 334 5.94 -19.69 -13.01
C ARG A 334 5.77 -20.07 -11.54
N TYR A 335 4.54 -20.09 -11.01
CA TYR A 335 4.29 -20.52 -9.63
C TYR A 335 4.58 -22.01 -9.41
N GLU A 336 4.40 -22.87 -10.42
CA GLU A 336 4.82 -24.28 -10.41
C GLU A 336 6.34 -24.37 -10.24
N THR A 337 7.10 -23.57 -10.99
CA THR A 337 8.58 -23.52 -10.87
C THR A 337 9.01 -23.03 -9.48
N LEU A 338 8.29 -22.07 -8.90
CA LEU A 338 8.52 -21.59 -7.53
C LEU A 338 8.04 -22.59 -6.46
N GLY A 339 7.18 -23.55 -6.81
CA GLY A 339 6.51 -24.42 -5.86
C GLY A 339 5.50 -23.70 -4.96
N ASP A 340 4.93 -22.58 -5.42
CA ASP A 340 3.94 -21.79 -4.69
C ASP A 340 2.54 -22.42 -4.79
N ARG A 341 2.27 -23.40 -3.91
CA ARG A 341 1.01 -24.14 -3.90
C ARG A 341 -0.21 -23.26 -3.61
N ASP A 342 -0.06 -22.22 -2.81
CA ASP A 342 -1.16 -21.33 -2.44
C ASP A 342 -1.60 -20.48 -3.64
N SER A 343 -0.64 -19.91 -4.36
CA SER A 343 -0.93 -19.18 -5.60
C SER A 343 -1.53 -20.08 -6.69
N LEU A 344 -1.07 -21.33 -6.81
CA LEU A 344 -1.65 -22.30 -7.75
C LEU A 344 -3.09 -22.67 -7.40
N ALA A 345 -3.39 -22.86 -6.11
CA ALA A 345 -4.75 -23.11 -5.65
C ALA A 345 -5.68 -21.89 -5.88
N GLU A 346 -5.15 -20.67 -5.79
CA GLU A 346 -5.88 -19.45 -6.17
C GLU A 346 -6.15 -19.40 -7.68
N ILE A 347 -5.14 -19.63 -8.52
CA ILE A 347 -5.29 -19.63 -9.99
C ILE A 347 -6.31 -20.69 -10.42
N THR A 348 -6.25 -21.90 -9.85
CA THR A 348 -7.20 -22.97 -10.13
C THR A 348 -8.64 -22.56 -9.84
N ARG A 349 -8.87 -21.77 -8.77
CA ARG A 349 -10.20 -21.23 -8.46
C ARG A 349 -10.64 -20.15 -9.45
N LEU A 350 -9.72 -19.37 -10.00
CA LEU A 350 -10.02 -18.32 -10.98
C LEU A 350 -10.31 -18.87 -12.39
N LEU A 351 -9.78 -20.05 -12.71
CA LEU A 351 -10.00 -20.70 -14.02
C LEU A 351 -11.32 -21.46 -14.13
N LYS A 352 -11.97 -21.78 -13.00
CA LYS A 352 -13.28 -22.44 -12.93
C LYS A 352 -14.39 -21.45 -13.22
#